data_AF-A0A096DKM5-F1
#
_entry.id   AF-A0A096DKM5-F1
#
_cell.length_a   1.000
_cell.length_b   1.000
_cell.length_c   1.000
_cell.angle_alpha   90.00
_cell.angle_beta   90.00
_cell.angle_gamma   90.00
#
_symmetry.space_group_name_H-M   'P 1'
#
loop_
_entity.id
_entity.type
_entity.pdbx_description
1 polymer ?
#
loop_
_entity_poly.entity_id
_entity_poly.type
_entity_poly.pdbx_seq_one_letter_code
_entity_poly.pdbx_strand_id
1 'polypeptide(L)'
;MQAEKIQTIKDLAQKLKENSILRCCCGFEVLGKVPSGSTFSRFLDKLVKNNELEKSFHELVIKAKKLNIIDGDSIAIDSTKLNSYETAKSKKSIVNDGTNPNWEMKKDTSDNNIK
;
A
#
# COMPACT_ATOMS: atom_id res chain seq x y z
N MET A 1 -1.23 -26.47 15.23
CA MET A 1 -1.04 -25.13 15.82
C MET A 1 -2.16 -24.26 15.29
N GLN A 2 -3.11 -23.86 16.13
CA GLN A 2 -4.28 -23.10 15.68
C GLN A 2 -3.83 -21.66 15.39
N ALA A 3 -4.06 -21.17 14.17
CA ALA A 3 -3.72 -19.79 13.83
C ALA A 3 -4.65 -18.85 14.60
N GLU A 4 -4.13 -18.22 15.65
CA GLU A 4 -4.87 -17.21 16.38
C GLU A 4 -5.14 -16.00 15.48
N LYS A 5 -6.40 -15.58 15.39
CA LYS A 5 -6.74 -14.35 14.66
C LYS A 5 -6.19 -13.15 15.46
N ILE A 6 -5.27 -12.41 14.87
CA ILE A 6 -4.72 -11.16 15.42
C ILE A 6 -5.08 -10.07 14.41
N GLN A 7 -6.00 -9.17 14.79
CA GLN A 7 -6.55 -8.19 13.86
C GLN A 7 -5.82 -6.85 13.93
N THR A 8 -5.34 -6.46 15.11
CA THR A 8 -4.70 -5.16 15.31
C THR A 8 -3.35 -5.28 16.02
N ILE A 9 -2.52 -4.23 15.90
CA ILE A 9 -1.25 -4.12 16.64
C ILE A 9 -1.48 -4.15 18.16
N LYS A 10 -2.62 -3.61 18.62
CA LYS A 10 -3.00 -3.65 20.03
C LYS A 10 -3.25 -5.10 20.48
N ASP A 11 -3.98 -5.87 19.67
CA ASP A 11 -4.24 -7.28 19.96
C ASP A 11 -2.95 -8.09 19.97
N LEU A 12 -2.04 -7.81 19.03
CA LEU A 12 -0.72 -8.44 18.99
C LEU A 12 0.06 -8.18 20.28
N ALA A 13 0.15 -6.92 20.70
CA ALA A 13 0.88 -6.55 21.91
C ALA A 13 0.24 -7.16 23.17
N GLN A 14 -1.09 -7.26 23.22
CA GLN A 14 -1.80 -7.89 24.33
C GLN A 14 -1.57 -9.41 24.37
N LYS A 15 -1.69 -10.08 23.23
CA LYS A 15 -1.47 -11.54 23.12
C LYS A 15 -0.04 -11.92 23.43
N LEU A 16 0.93 -11.12 22.98
CA LEU A 16 2.31 -11.32 23.38
C LEU A 16 2.47 -11.19 24.89
N LYS A 17 1.76 -10.29 25.58
CA LYS A 17 1.80 -10.22 27.05
C LYS A 17 1.20 -11.46 27.72
N GLU A 18 0.10 -11.99 27.20
CA GLU A 18 -0.64 -13.09 27.82
C GLU A 18 -0.03 -14.47 27.52
N ASN A 19 0.55 -14.65 26.33
CA ASN A 19 1.01 -15.94 25.83
C ASN A 19 2.55 -15.99 25.70
N SER A 20 3.19 -16.65 26.67
CA SER A 20 4.65 -16.87 26.71
C SER A 20 5.16 -17.76 25.58
N ILE A 21 4.36 -18.73 25.12
CA ILE A 21 4.70 -19.59 23.98
C ILE A 21 4.77 -18.75 22.72
N LEU A 22 3.78 -17.87 22.50
CA LEU A 22 3.77 -16.95 21.36
C LEU A 22 5.00 -16.03 21.37
N ARG A 23 5.40 -15.51 22.55
CA ARG A 23 6.66 -14.73 22.66
C ARG A 23 7.85 -15.54 22.18
N CYS A 24 8.00 -16.76 22.68
CA CYS A 24 9.10 -17.64 22.33
C CYS A 24 9.11 -17.94 20.81
N CYS A 25 7.95 -18.26 20.23
CA CYS A 25 7.81 -18.50 18.79
C CYS A 25 8.17 -17.26 17.95
N CYS A 26 7.88 -16.06 18.45
CA CYS A 26 8.25 -14.80 17.79
C CYS A 26 9.69 -14.35 18.08
N GLY A 27 10.49 -15.13 18.83
CA GLY A 27 11.86 -14.78 19.18
C GLY A 27 11.99 -13.70 20.25
N PHE A 28 10.93 -13.40 21.00
CA PHE A 28 10.99 -12.53 22.17
C PHE A 28 11.39 -13.31 23.42
N GLU A 29 12.07 -12.63 24.34
CA GLU A 29 12.34 -13.16 25.67
C GLU A 29 11.04 -13.53 26.39
N VAL A 30 11.00 -14.75 26.94
CA VAL A 30 9.82 -15.29 27.64
C VAL A 30 9.44 -14.41 28.84
N LEU A 31 10.43 -13.98 29.62
CA LEU A 31 10.27 -13.14 30.81
C LEU A 31 10.59 -11.65 30.55
N GLY A 32 10.93 -11.30 29.31
CA GLY A 32 11.32 -9.95 28.94
C GLY A 32 10.12 -9.00 28.77
N LYS A 33 10.44 -7.74 28.48
CA LYS A 33 9.43 -6.71 28.20
C LYS A 33 8.86 -6.90 26.80
N VAL A 34 7.53 -6.93 26.71
CA VAL A 34 6.82 -6.93 25.41
C VAL A 34 6.85 -5.52 24.81
N PRO A 35 7.18 -5.36 23.52
CA PRO A 35 7.13 -4.06 22.86
C PRO A 35 5.73 -3.43 22.94
N SER A 36 5.68 -2.11 23.11
CA SER A 36 4.43 -1.37 23.07
C SER A 36 3.85 -1.34 21.65
N GLY A 37 2.54 -1.08 21.54
CA GLY A 37 1.91 -0.86 20.24
C GLY A 37 2.59 0.27 19.43
N SER A 38 3.00 1.36 20.09
CA SER A 38 3.77 2.44 19.46
C SER A 38 5.14 2.00 18.95
N THR A 39 5.78 1.05 19.63
CA THR A 39 7.05 0.46 19.19
C THR A 39 6.85 -0.34 17.91
N PHE A 40 5.80 -1.16 17.86
CA PHE A 40 5.42 -1.89 16.64
C PHE A 40 5.08 -0.95 15.48
N SER A 41 4.25 0.07 15.70
CA SER A 41 3.91 1.05 14.66
C SER A 41 5.17 1.70 14.07
N ARG A 42 6.07 2.22 14.92
CA ARG A 42 7.32 2.83 14.46
C ARG A 42 8.24 1.83 13.75
N PHE A 43 8.26 0.58 14.17
CA PHE A 43 9.01 -0.47 13.49
C PHE A 43 8.45 -0.73 12.09
N LEU A 44 7.13 -0.89 11.96
CA LEU A 44 6.46 -1.07 10.66
C LEU A 44 6.68 0.14 9.75
N ASP A 45 6.61 1.37 10.27
CA ASP A 45 6.89 2.57 9.48
C ASP A 45 8.32 2.57 8.93
N LYS A 46 9.30 2.11 9.72
CA LYS A 46 10.69 1.97 9.25
C LYS A 46 10.83 0.83 8.24
N LEU A 47 10.11 -0.27 8.45
CA LEU A 47 10.13 -1.44 7.58
C LEU A 47 9.55 -1.11 6.21
N VAL A 48 8.42 -0.40 6.17
CA VAL A 48 7.75 0.02 4.92
C VAL A 48 8.56 1.05 4.15
N LYS A 49 9.29 1.93 4.85
CA LYS A 49 10.23 2.88 4.21
C LYS A 49 11.46 2.19 3.60
N ASN A 50 11.68 0.92 3.92
CA ASN A 50 12.78 0.17 3.38
C ASN A 50 12.32 -0.70 2.19
N ASN A 51 13.04 -0.63 1.09
CA ASN A 51 12.74 -1.39 -0.12
C ASN A 51 13.16 -2.86 -0.04
N GLU A 52 13.82 -3.30 1.05
CA GLU A 52 14.27 -4.69 1.19
C GLU A 52 13.12 -5.72 1.18
N LEU A 53 11.93 -5.38 1.69
CA LEU A 53 10.78 -6.29 1.64
C LEU A 53 10.31 -6.52 0.20
N GLU A 54 10.26 -5.46 -0.60
CA GLU A 54 9.89 -5.53 -2.01
C GLU A 54 10.89 -6.39 -2.80
N LYS A 55 12.19 -6.17 -2.57
CA LYS A 55 13.25 -6.99 -3.18
C LYS A 55 13.09 -8.47 -2.80
N SER A 56 12.93 -8.76 -1.52
CA SER A 56 12.75 -10.13 -1.01
C SER A 56 11.51 -10.79 -1.61
N PHE A 57 10.42 -10.04 -1.75
CA PHE A 57 9.20 -10.52 -2.40
C PHE A 57 9.44 -10.85 -3.88
N HIS A 58 10.10 -9.97 -4.63
CA HIS A 58 10.45 -10.24 -6.03
C HIS A 58 11.35 -11.46 -6.19
N GLU A 59 12.35 -11.63 -5.33
CA GLU A 59 13.21 -12.81 -5.32
C GLU A 59 12.43 -14.10 -5.06
N LEU A 60 11.48 -14.08 -4.11
CA LEU A 60 10.59 -15.20 -3.83
C LEU A 60 9.70 -15.54 -5.03
N VAL A 61 9.13 -14.53 -5.70
CA VAL A 61 8.33 -14.71 -6.91
C VAL A 61 9.17 -15.33 -8.03
N ILE A 62 10.38 -14.81 -8.28
CA ILE A 62 11.30 -15.38 -9.28
C ILE A 62 11.64 -16.84 -8.95
N LYS A 63 11.90 -17.15 -7.67
CA LYS A 63 12.17 -18.52 -7.22
C LYS A 63 10.97 -19.42 -7.43
N ALA A 64 9.76 -18.97 -7.10
CA ALA A 64 8.53 -19.73 -7.29
C ALA A 64 8.26 -20.01 -8.78
N LYS A 65 8.54 -19.05 -9.67
CA LYS A 65 8.49 -19.25 -11.13
C LYS A 65 9.48 -20.33 -11.58
N LYS A 66 10.74 -20.25 -11.15
CA LYS A 66 11.77 -21.25 -11.48
C LYS A 66 11.41 -22.67 -11.02
N LEU A 67 10.67 -22.78 -9.92
CA LEU A 67 10.19 -24.04 -9.37
C LEU A 67 8.86 -24.51 -10.00
N ASN A 68 8.33 -23.80 -11.00
CA ASN A 68 7.01 -24.04 -11.60
C ASN A 68 5.87 -24.11 -10.57
N ILE A 69 5.99 -23.37 -9.46
CA ILE A 69 4.92 -23.22 -8.46
C ILE A 69 3.90 -22.18 -8.96
N ILE A 70 4.39 -21.20 -9.73
CA ILE A 70 3.58 -20.17 -10.38
C ILE A 70 4.03 -20.04 -11.85
N ASP A 71 3.09 -20.04 -12.80
CA ASP A 71 3.40 -19.80 -14.22
C ASP A 71 3.67 -18.31 -14.49
N GLY A 72 2.83 -17.44 -13.91
CA GLY A 72 2.88 -16.00 -14.16
C GLY A 72 2.21 -15.56 -15.47
N ASP A 73 1.50 -16.46 -16.16
CA ASP A 73 0.74 -16.16 -17.38
C ASP A 73 -0.55 -15.39 -17.11
N SER A 74 -1.17 -15.60 -15.94
CA SER A 74 -2.36 -14.89 -15.52
C SER A 74 -1.99 -13.60 -14.78
N ILE A 75 -2.27 -12.45 -15.39
CA ILE A 75 -2.13 -11.15 -14.75
C ILE A 75 -3.50 -10.76 -14.18
N ALA A 76 -3.60 -10.71 -12.85
CA ALA A 76 -4.75 -10.12 -12.18
C ALA A 76 -4.55 -8.59 -12.14
N ILE A 77 -5.37 -7.86 -12.89
CA ILE A 77 -5.38 -6.39 -12.87
C ILE A 77 -6.48 -5.97 -11.89
N ASP A 78 -6.08 -5.48 -10.72
CA ASP A 78 -7.01 -4.85 -9.79
C ASP A 78 -7.28 -3.39 -10.20
N SER A 79 -8.47 -2.90 -9.85
CA SER A 79 -8.98 -1.55 -10.11
C SER A 79 -8.31 -0.44 -9.28
N THR A 80 -7.07 -0.67 -8.81
CA THR A 80 -6.31 0.35 -8.09
C THR A 80 -6.20 1.60 -8.96
N LYS A 81 -6.52 2.77 -8.37
CA LYS A 81 -6.60 4.05 -9.08
C LYS A 81 -5.27 4.36 -9.80
N LEU A 82 -5.27 4.24 -11.12
CA LEU A 82 -4.17 4.68 -11.96
C LEU A 82 -4.27 6.20 -12.19
N ASN A 83 -3.15 6.90 -12.07
CA ASN A 83 -3.08 8.31 -12.45
C ASN A 83 -3.06 8.40 -13.97
N SER A 84 -4.18 8.83 -14.57
CA SER A 84 -4.22 9.15 -16.00
C SER A 84 -3.61 10.53 -16.25
N TYR A 85 -2.84 10.67 -17.34
CA TYR A 85 -2.33 11.97 -17.80
C TYR A 85 -3.48 12.95 -18.10
N GLU A 86 -4.61 12.41 -18.57
CA GLU A 86 -5.85 13.12 -18.91
C GLU A 86 -6.83 13.24 -17.72
N THR A 87 -6.35 13.13 -16.47
CA THR A 87 -7.27 13.26 -15.32
C THR A 87 -7.89 14.65 -15.29
N ALA A 88 -9.22 14.70 -15.12
CA ALA A 88 -9.96 15.94 -15.00
C ALA A 88 -9.38 16.79 -13.86
N LYS A 89 -8.71 17.89 -14.22
CA LYS A 89 -8.17 18.85 -13.27
C LYS A 89 -9.30 19.74 -12.77
N SER A 90 -9.20 20.17 -11.52
CA SER A 90 -10.17 21.12 -10.96
C SER A 90 -10.11 22.46 -11.71
N LYS A 91 -11.25 23.14 -11.84
CA LYS A 91 -11.35 24.45 -12.52
C LYS A 91 -10.35 25.49 -12.01
N LYS A 92 -10.02 25.44 -10.71
CA LYS A 92 -9.05 26.36 -10.08
C LYS A 92 -7.60 26.17 -10.57
N SER A 93 -7.28 24.98 -11.09
CA SER A 93 -5.93 24.62 -11.55
C SER A 93 -5.73 24.77 -13.05
N ILE A 94 -6.76 25.18 -13.79
CA ILE A 94 -6.72 25.43 -15.23
C ILE A 94 -6.55 26.95 -15.42
N VAL A 95 -5.50 27.36 -16.13
CA VAL A 95 -5.25 28.77 -16.43
C VAL A 95 -6.06 29.14 -17.67
N ASN A 96 -6.91 30.16 -17.54
CA ASN A 96 -7.69 30.73 -18.64
C ASN A 96 -7.15 32.14 -18.93
N ASP A 97 -6.05 32.20 -19.69
CA ASP A 97 -5.29 33.42 -19.99
C ASP A 97 -5.45 33.88 -21.45
N GLY A 98 -6.31 33.20 -22.23
CA GLY A 98 -6.52 33.46 -23.66
C GLY A 98 -5.33 33.10 -24.56
N THR A 99 -4.22 32.62 -23.99
CA THR A 99 -2.99 32.23 -24.72
C THR A 99 -2.84 30.71 -24.75
N ASN A 100 -3.17 30.06 -23.64
CA ASN A 100 -3.28 28.62 -23.54
C ASN A 100 -4.68 28.15 -23.94
N PRO A 101 -4.80 27.00 -24.63
CA PRO A 101 -6.10 26.43 -24.97
C PRO A 101 -6.90 26.18 -23.68
N ASN A 102 -8.16 26.61 -23.66
CA ASN A 102 -9.05 26.34 -22.54
C ASN A 102 -9.57 24.90 -22.65
N TRP A 103 -9.10 24.01 -21.77
CA TRP A 103 -9.52 22.60 -21.71
C TRP A 103 -10.85 22.42 -20.96
N GLU A 104 -11.49 23.50 -20.49
CA GLU A 104 -12.70 23.44 -19.68
C GLU A 104 -13.97 23.18 -20.51
N MET A 105 -14.18 23.92 -21.60
CA MET A 105 -15.41 23.85 -22.41
C MET A 105 -15.14 24.30 -23.85
N LYS A 106 -15.82 23.69 -24.81
CA LYS A 106 -15.90 24.21 -26.17
C LYS A 106 -16.81 25.43 -26.20
N LYS A 107 -16.32 26.51 -26.81
CA LYS A 107 -17.07 27.74 -27.02
C LYS A 107 -17.36 27.94 -28.51
N ASP A 108 -18.48 28.58 -28.83
CA ASP A 108 -18.79 28.96 -30.21
C ASP A 108 -18.00 30.21 -30.64
N THR A 109 -18.14 30.61 -31.91
CA THR A 109 -17.48 31.81 -32.46
C THR A 109 -17.95 33.11 -31.79
N SER A 110 -19.06 33.07 -31.06
CA SER A 110 -19.64 34.17 -30.30
C SER A 110 -19.31 34.11 -28.80
N ASP A 111 -18.35 33.27 -28.40
CA ASP A 111 -17.86 33.07 -27.04
C ASP A 111 -18.90 32.50 -26.04
N ASN A 112 -19.99 31.90 -26.56
CA ASN A 112 -20.98 31.19 -25.75
C ASN A 112 -20.55 29.74 -25.49
N ASN A 113 -20.96 29.22 -24.33
CA ASN A 113 -20.76 27.84 -23.96
C ASN A 113 -21.65 26.90 -24.79
N ILE A 114 -21.02 25.92 -25.45
CA ILE A 114 -21.74 24.88 -26.19
C ILE A 114 -22.03 23.72 -25.22
N LYS A 115 -23.28 23.24 -25.19
CA LYS A 115 -23.66 22.03 -24.45
C LYS A 115 -23.17 20.77 -25.14
#